data_AF-A0AAD4TW55-F1
#
_entry.id   AF-A0AAD4TW55-F1
#
_cell.length_a   1.000
_cell.length_b   1.000
_cell.length_c   1.000
_cell.angle_alpha   90.00
_cell.angle_beta   90.00
_cell.angle_gamma   90.00
#
_symmetry.space_group_name_H-M   'P 1'
#
loop_
_entity.id
_entity.type
_entity.pdbx_description
1 polymer ?
#
loop_
_entity_poly.entity_id
_entity_poly.type
_entity_poly.pdbx_seq_one_letter_code
_entity_poly.pdbx_strand_id
1 'polypeptide(L)'
;MLTILWLLSLFLPASCAQLLVTCAYKGLCQQALLSSNDVVLQCDHLQAYWYFSSFQGEDPFLVSSLPNIKKLPGGSLQLNKPQPSQTGLYRCEDNNTALVVEYEIDFQDVTMLHITHKGLGQNPLQNQSLSLGREEMVFTHWEPWQDCNRCGVPGERKRLGYCYIQESLENPMPCWLYLGDEKVWSSRLRPEMQVEACLVPCNESEELIQPFFTSDISKLGQSTNNVQLTCPLASIYR
;
A
#
# COMPACT_ATOMS: atom_id res chain seq x y z
N MET A 1 51.76 -7.20 -23.08
CA MET A 1 50.36 -6.93 -23.46
C MET A 1 49.48 -7.47 -22.34
N LEU A 2 49.16 -6.64 -21.34
CA LEU A 2 48.35 -7.00 -20.17
C LEU A 2 46.91 -6.59 -20.47
N THR A 3 46.02 -7.55 -20.72
CA THR A 3 44.59 -7.29 -20.95
C THR A 3 43.88 -7.19 -19.61
N ILE A 4 43.51 -5.97 -19.22
CA ILE A 4 42.67 -5.69 -18.06
C ILE A 4 41.22 -5.99 -18.46
N LEU A 5 40.63 -7.05 -17.90
CA LEU A 5 39.20 -7.33 -18.03
C LEU A 5 38.44 -6.43 -17.04
N TRP A 6 37.73 -5.42 -17.56
CA TRP A 6 36.76 -4.64 -16.80
C TRP A 6 35.44 -5.43 -16.71
N LEU A 7 35.16 -5.99 -15.52
CA LEU A 7 33.83 -6.50 -15.19
C LEU A 7 32.92 -5.30 -14.87
N LEU A 8 32.12 -4.88 -15.86
CA LEU A 8 30.96 -4.03 -15.63
C LEU A 8 29.93 -4.85 -14.85
N SER A 9 29.85 -4.62 -13.54
CA SER A 9 28.74 -5.06 -12.72
C SER A 9 27.47 -4.37 -13.22
N LEU A 10 26.65 -5.09 -13.98
CA LEU A 10 25.26 -4.73 -14.24
C LEU A 10 24.53 -4.78 -12.90
N PHE A 11 24.38 -3.61 -12.25
CA PHE A 11 23.37 -3.45 -11.21
C PHE A 11 22.01 -3.55 -11.90
N LEU A 12 21.43 -4.74 -11.90
CA LEU A 12 20.00 -4.88 -12.15
C LEU A 12 19.31 -4.14 -10.98
N PRO A 13 18.53 -3.08 -11.24
CA PRO A 13 17.71 -2.51 -10.18
C PRO A 13 16.82 -3.64 -9.66
N ALA A 14 16.95 -3.96 -8.36
CA ALA A 14 16.10 -4.94 -7.72
C ALA A 14 14.65 -4.52 -7.99
N SER A 15 13.92 -5.30 -8.80
CA SER A 15 12.52 -5.07 -9.09
C SER A 15 11.77 -5.17 -7.77
N CYS A 16 11.22 -4.05 -7.30
CA CYS A 16 10.34 -4.01 -6.14
C CYS A 16 9.21 -5.04 -6.36
N ALA A 17 8.92 -5.87 -5.35
CA ALA A 17 7.74 -6.70 -5.37
C ALA A 17 6.53 -5.77 -5.42
N GLN A 18 5.79 -5.80 -6.53
CA GLN A 18 4.59 -5.01 -6.69
C GLN A 18 3.48 -5.65 -5.85
N LEU A 19 2.69 -4.84 -5.16
CA LEU A 19 1.55 -5.36 -4.41
C LEU A 19 0.49 -5.87 -5.39
N LEU A 20 0.17 -7.16 -5.34
CA LEU A 20 -0.92 -7.74 -6.11
C LEU A 20 -2.20 -7.73 -5.26
N VAL A 21 -3.23 -7.02 -5.72
CA VAL A 21 -4.55 -7.00 -5.12
C VAL A 21 -5.46 -7.92 -5.92
N THR A 22 -6.10 -8.85 -5.20
CA THR A 22 -6.95 -9.90 -5.78
C THR A 22 -8.35 -9.78 -5.21
N CYS A 23 -9.36 -10.04 -6.03
CA CYS A 23 -10.75 -10.08 -5.59
C CYS A 23 -11.47 -11.26 -6.23
N ALA A 24 -12.57 -11.70 -5.62
CA ALA A 24 -13.38 -12.78 -6.15
C ALA A 24 -13.99 -12.40 -7.51
N TYR A 25 -14.19 -13.38 -8.39
CA TYR A 25 -14.86 -13.17 -9.68
C TYR A 25 -16.27 -12.58 -9.47
N LYS A 26 -16.58 -11.50 -10.20
CA LYS A 26 -17.77 -10.66 -10.05
C LYS A 26 -17.95 -10.06 -8.65
N GLY A 27 -16.89 -10.03 -7.86
CA GLY A 27 -16.88 -9.41 -6.54
C GLY A 27 -16.55 -7.91 -6.61
N LEU A 28 -16.89 -7.25 -5.50
CA LEU A 28 -16.47 -5.91 -5.15
C LEU A 28 -15.54 -6.02 -3.94
N CYS A 29 -14.30 -5.58 -4.06
CA CYS A 29 -13.36 -5.56 -2.94
C CYS A 29 -12.97 -4.15 -2.57
N GLN A 30 -13.11 -3.83 -1.28
CA GLN A 30 -12.78 -2.54 -0.72
C GLN A 30 -11.47 -2.64 0.06
N GLN A 31 -10.49 -1.78 -0.23
CA GLN A 31 -9.19 -1.83 0.42
C GLN A 31 -8.52 -0.45 0.52
N ALA A 32 -7.86 -0.19 1.65
CA ALA A 32 -6.93 0.93 1.78
C ALA A 32 -5.50 0.52 1.41
N LEU A 33 -4.82 1.37 0.67
CA LEU A 33 -3.43 1.25 0.24
C LEU A 33 -2.70 2.56 0.50
N LEU A 34 -1.38 2.51 0.60
CA LEU A 34 -0.57 3.72 0.75
C LEU A 34 -0.21 4.24 -0.65
N SER A 35 -0.34 5.55 -0.85
CA SER A 35 0.05 6.21 -2.09
C SER A 35 1.54 6.05 -2.37
N SER A 36 1.95 6.30 -3.63
CA SER A 36 3.34 6.21 -4.10
C SER A 36 3.95 4.80 -4.14
N ASN A 37 3.22 3.74 -3.77
CA ASN A 37 3.64 2.34 -3.93
C ASN A 37 2.97 1.70 -5.14
N ASP A 38 3.77 1.04 -5.98
CA ASP A 38 3.24 0.37 -7.17
C ASP A 38 2.30 -0.78 -6.77
N VAL A 39 1.14 -0.82 -7.42
CA VAL A 39 0.10 -1.82 -7.18
C VAL A 39 -0.38 -2.42 -8.49
N VAL A 40 -0.74 -3.69 -8.47
CA VAL A 40 -1.37 -4.41 -9.56
C VAL A 40 -2.74 -4.88 -9.11
N LEU A 41 -3.80 -4.45 -9.78
CA LEU A 41 -5.15 -4.96 -9.60
C LEU A 41 -5.36 -6.14 -10.55
N GLN A 42 -5.64 -7.32 -10.00
CA GLN A 42 -5.80 -8.53 -10.79
C GLN A 42 -7.10 -8.48 -11.62
N CYS A 43 -7.02 -8.90 -12.88
CA CYS A 43 -8.20 -9.23 -13.66
C CYS A 43 -7.91 -10.42 -14.57
N ASP A 44 -8.60 -11.53 -14.33
CA ASP A 44 -8.38 -12.81 -15.00
C ASP A 44 -9.08 -12.89 -16.35
N HIS A 45 -8.92 -11.85 -17.18
CA HIS A 45 -9.48 -11.82 -18.52
C HIS A 45 -8.54 -11.13 -19.50
N LEU A 46 -8.12 -11.86 -20.53
CA LEU A 46 -7.28 -11.30 -21.59
C LEU A 46 -8.00 -10.14 -22.28
N GLN A 47 -7.25 -9.08 -22.58
CA GLN A 47 -7.77 -7.90 -23.27
C GLN A 47 -8.88 -7.14 -22.52
N ALA A 48 -9.10 -7.35 -21.22
CA ALA A 48 -10.14 -6.67 -20.45
C ALA A 48 -10.12 -5.13 -20.50
N TYR A 49 -11.29 -4.50 -20.51
CA TYR A 49 -11.42 -3.05 -20.41
C TYR A 49 -11.42 -2.62 -18.95
N TRP A 50 -10.76 -1.49 -18.67
CA TRP A 50 -10.70 -0.92 -17.35
C TRP A 50 -11.34 0.46 -17.34
N TYR A 51 -12.27 0.65 -16.42
CA TYR A 51 -12.93 1.91 -16.14
C TYR A 51 -12.55 2.39 -14.74
N PHE A 52 -12.40 3.69 -14.58
CA PHE A 52 -12.21 4.34 -13.30
C PHE A 52 -13.29 5.38 -13.09
N SER A 53 -13.84 5.41 -11.88
CA SER A 53 -14.75 6.43 -11.40
C SER A 53 -14.21 7.02 -10.11
N SER A 54 -13.99 8.33 -10.11
CA SER A 54 -13.74 9.07 -8.87
C SER A 54 -15.06 9.21 -8.10
N PHE A 55 -14.99 9.16 -6.78
CA PHE A 55 -16.16 9.43 -5.93
C PHE A 55 -16.59 10.91 -5.94
N GLN A 56 -15.82 11.79 -6.61
CA GLN A 56 -16.17 13.20 -6.90
C GLN A 56 -17.30 13.39 -7.93
N GLY A 57 -18.02 12.32 -8.30
CA GLY A 57 -19.19 12.39 -9.19
C GLY A 57 -18.86 12.55 -10.67
N GLU A 58 -17.67 12.14 -11.10
CA GLU A 58 -17.29 12.11 -12.52
C GLU A 58 -17.78 10.84 -13.21
N ASP A 59 -18.17 10.96 -14.49
CA ASP A 59 -18.55 9.79 -15.29
C ASP A 59 -17.38 8.80 -15.41
N PRO A 60 -17.63 7.47 -15.34
CA PRO A 60 -16.60 6.46 -15.50
C PRO A 60 -15.85 6.65 -16.81
N PHE A 61 -14.52 6.67 -16.77
CA PHE A 61 -13.70 6.80 -17.96
C PHE A 61 -12.69 5.66 -18.13
N LEU A 62 -12.30 5.40 -19.37
CA LEU A 62 -11.31 4.38 -19.69
C LEU A 62 -9.94 4.75 -19.13
N VAL A 63 -9.38 3.86 -18.32
CA VAL A 63 -8.14 4.11 -17.56
C VAL A 63 -6.91 4.31 -18.44
N SER A 64 -6.98 3.91 -19.72
CA SER A 64 -5.92 4.13 -20.72
C SER A 64 -5.50 5.59 -20.92
N SER A 65 -6.27 6.55 -20.40
CA SER A 65 -5.94 7.99 -20.43
C SER A 65 -4.98 8.44 -19.32
N LEU A 66 -4.74 7.64 -18.28
CA LEU A 66 -3.94 8.05 -17.12
C LEU A 66 -2.44 7.73 -17.28
N PRO A 67 -1.54 8.71 -17.09
CA PRO A 67 -0.13 8.57 -17.44
C PRO A 67 0.65 7.58 -16.57
N ASN A 68 0.18 7.32 -15.34
CA ASN A 68 0.84 6.43 -14.40
C ASN A 68 0.19 5.04 -14.32
N ILE A 69 -0.70 4.71 -15.25
CA ILE A 69 -1.40 3.42 -15.26
C ILE A 69 -1.08 2.65 -16.55
N LYS A 70 -0.90 1.34 -16.41
CA LYS A 70 -0.55 0.44 -17.50
C LYS A 70 -1.38 -0.84 -17.43
N LYS A 71 -2.03 -1.20 -18.52
CA LYS A 71 -2.65 -2.52 -18.68
C LYS A 71 -1.57 -3.58 -18.94
N LEU A 72 -1.62 -4.68 -18.18
CA LEU A 72 -0.70 -5.81 -18.33
C LEU A 72 -1.23 -6.80 -19.38
N PRO A 73 -0.35 -7.61 -20.01
CA PRO A 73 -0.75 -8.59 -21.02
C PRO A 73 -1.82 -9.59 -20.55
N GLY A 74 -1.84 -9.90 -19.24
CA GLY A 74 -2.81 -10.81 -18.62
C GLY A 74 -4.21 -10.21 -18.39
N GLY A 75 -4.42 -8.91 -18.63
CA GLY A 75 -5.68 -8.23 -18.34
C GLY A 75 -5.64 -7.33 -17.10
N SER A 76 -4.79 -7.64 -16.13
CA SER A 76 -4.57 -6.86 -14.91
C SER A 76 -4.13 -5.41 -15.16
N LEU A 77 -4.37 -4.55 -14.17
CA LEU A 77 -4.04 -3.12 -14.22
C LEU A 77 -2.89 -2.80 -13.27
N GLN A 78 -1.79 -2.25 -13.77
CA GLN A 78 -0.67 -1.77 -12.96
C GLN A 78 -0.79 -0.27 -12.76
N LEU A 79 -0.86 0.19 -11.51
CA LEU A 79 -0.77 1.60 -11.15
C LEU A 79 0.61 1.87 -10.57
N ASN A 80 1.35 2.78 -11.20
CA ASN A 80 2.68 3.19 -10.75
C ASN A 80 2.54 4.41 -9.86
N LYS A 81 3.06 4.32 -8.64
CA LYS A 81 3.05 5.41 -7.65
C LYS A 81 1.72 6.18 -7.61
N PRO A 82 0.59 5.49 -7.36
CA PRO A 82 -0.73 6.10 -7.38
C PRO A 82 -0.83 7.24 -6.38
N GLN A 83 -1.59 8.27 -6.73
CA GLN A 83 -1.84 9.45 -5.92
C GLN A 83 -3.16 9.32 -5.15
N PRO A 84 -3.36 10.05 -4.04
CA PRO A 84 -4.65 10.07 -3.33
C PRO A 84 -5.84 10.48 -4.21
N SER A 85 -5.62 11.31 -5.23
CA SER A 85 -6.65 11.68 -6.21
C SER A 85 -7.14 10.51 -7.08
N GLN A 86 -6.48 9.36 -7.00
CA GLN A 86 -6.84 8.13 -7.70
C GLN A 86 -7.61 7.16 -6.79
N THR A 87 -8.00 7.60 -5.58
CA THR A 87 -8.99 6.89 -4.75
C THR A 87 -10.32 6.85 -5.50
N GLY A 88 -10.89 5.66 -5.63
CA GLY A 88 -12.04 5.46 -6.51
C GLY A 88 -12.40 4.01 -6.77
N LEU A 89 -13.39 3.84 -7.64
CA LEU A 89 -13.83 2.55 -8.16
C LEU A 89 -13.08 2.21 -9.44
N TYR A 90 -12.43 1.05 -9.46
CA TYR A 90 -11.80 0.46 -10.63
C TYR A 90 -12.59 -0.76 -11.06
N ARG A 91 -13.08 -0.74 -12.29
CA ARG A 91 -13.95 -1.78 -12.83
C ARG A 91 -13.30 -2.46 -14.02
N CYS A 92 -13.19 -3.79 -13.94
CA CYS A 92 -12.71 -4.62 -15.03
C CYS A 92 -13.88 -5.28 -15.76
N GLU A 93 -13.93 -5.12 -17.08
CA GLU A 93 -14.93 -5.75 -17.96
C GLU A 93 -14.27 -6.61 -19.03
N ASP A 94 -14.96 -7.68 -19.42
CA ASP A 94 -14.55 -8.49 -20.56
C ASP A 94 -14.84 -7.80 -21.90
N ASN A 95 -14.51 -8.49 -23.00
CA ASN A 95 -14.73 -7.97 -24.35
C ASN A 95 -16.21 -7.86 -24.77
N ASN A 96 -17.13 -8.45 -23.98
CA ASN A 96 -18.57 -8.40 -24.17
C ASN A 96 -19.24 -7.46 -23.15
N THR A 97 -18.48 -6.57 -22.50
CA THR A 97 -18.96 -5.64 -21.45
C THR A 97 -19.49 -6.33 -20.19
N ALA A 98 -19.20 -7.62 -20.01
CA ALA A 98 -19.57 -8.33 -18.79
C ALA A 98 -18.58 -8.01 -17.68
N LEU A 99 -19.11 -7.74 -16.49
CA LEU A 99 -18.29 -7.47 -15.32
C LEU A 99 -17.44 -8.69 -14.95
N VAL A 100 -16.13 -8.47 -14.77
CA VAL A 100 -15.18 -9.46 -14.27
C VAL A 100 -14.90 -9.24 -12.80
N VAL A 101 -14.61 -8.01 -12.37
CA VAL A 101 -14.25 -7.66 -10.99
C VAL A 101 -14.29 -6.15 -10.77
N GLU A 102 -14.60 -5.73 -9.54
CA GLU A 102 -14.60 -4.33 -9.09
C GLU A 102 -13.71 -4.15 -7.84
N TYR A 103 -13.00 -3.02 -7.80
CA TYR A 103 -12.13 -2.63 -6.69
C TYR A 103 -12.43 -1.20 -6.24
N GLU A 104 -12.78 -1.03 -4.97
CA GLU A 104 -12.83 0.28 -4.32
C GLU A 104 -11.55 0.48 -3.53
N ILE A 105 -10.68 1.34 -4.04
CA ILE A 105 -9.34 1.54 -3.49
C ILE A 105 -9.23 2.93 -2.89
N ASP A 106 -8.82 2.99 -1.63
CA ASP A 106 -8.38 4.21 -0.96
C ASP A 106 -6.86 4.33 -0.97
N PHE A 107 -6.30 5.24 -1.76
CA PHE A 107 -4.88 5.59 -1.72
C PHE A 107 -4.60 6.67 -0.67
N GLN A 108 -4.26 6.22 0.54
CA GLN A 108 -3.94 7.12 1.66
C GLN A 108 -2.56 7.77 1.48
N ASP A 109 -2.48 9.07 1.75
CA ASP A 109 -1.29 9.87 1.47
C ASP A 109 -0.08 9.48 2.34
N VAL A 110 0.95 8.92 1.71
CA VAL A 110 2.23 8.58 2.36
C VAL A 110 2.92 9.78 2.99
N THR A 111 2.72 10.99 2.46
CA THR A 111 3.36 12.20 3.00
C THR A 111 2.78 12.61 4.36
N MET A 112 1.61 12.07 4.72
CA MET A 112 0.95 12.29 6.01
C MET A 112 1.17 11.16 7.01
N LEU A 113 2.00 10.16 6.69
CA LEU A 113 2.24 8.97 7.51
C LEU A 113 2.70 9.33 8.93
N HIS A 114 1.97 8.87 9.94
CA HIS A 114 2.34 9.04 11.34
C HIS A 114 3.16 7.84 11.83
N ILE A 115 4.41 8.07 12.23
CA ILE A 115 5.33 7.00 12.64
C ILE A 115 5.46 6.96 14.17
N THR A 116 5.30 5.77 14.75
CA THR A 116 5.48 5.54 16.19
C THR A 116 6.48 4.44 16.48
N HIS A 117 7.38 4.69 17.43
CA HIS A 117 8.36 3.74 17.93
C HIS A 117 7.93 3.18 19.28
N LYS A 118 7.50 1.92 19.28
CA LYS A 118 7.03 1.25 20.51
C LYS A 118 8.10 1.15 21.58
N GLY A 119 9.36 0.92 21.17
CA GLY A 119 10.51 0.86 22.09
C GLY A 119 10.83 2.19 22.79
N LEU A 120 10.33 3.32 22.26
CA LEU A 120 10.47 4.64 22.87
C LEU A 120 9.24 5.03 23.72
N GLY A 121 8.28 4.12 23.90
CA GLY A 121 7.03 4.41 24.61
C GLY A 121 6.10 5.37 23.86
N GLN A 122 6.28 5.55 22.55
CA GLN A 122 5.37 6.34 21.72
C GLN A 122 4.09 5.55 21.47
N ASN A 123 2.93 6.20 21.64
CA ASN A 123 1.63 5.60 21.42
C ASN A 123 1.10 5.95 20.03
N PRO A 124 0.46 5.00 19.33
CA PRO A 124 -0.27 5.28 18.08
C PRO A 124 -1.43 6.26 18.30
N LEU A 125 -1.95 6.78 17.18
CA LEU A 125 -3.07 7.69 17.16
C LEU A 125 -4.29 7.05 17.83
N GLN A 126 -4.86 7.76 18.80
CA GLN A 126 -6.06 7.32 19.49
C GLN A 126 -7.27 7.37 18.55
N ASN A 127 -8.25 6.50 18.81
CA ASN A 127 -9.52 6.56 18.10
C ASN A 127 -10.20 7.90 18.39
N GLN A 128 -10.91 8.44 17.40
CA GLN A 128 -11.55 9.75 17.50
C GLN A 128 -12.93 9.72 16.87
N SER A 129 -13.93 10.31 17.53
CA SER A 129 -15.24 10.54 16.93
C SER A 129 -15.18 11.65 15.89
N LEU A 130 -15.85 11.49 14.76
CA LEU A 130 -16.10 12.60 13.82
C LEU A 130 -17.47 13.23 14.10
N SER A 131 -17.57 14.54 13.89
CA SER A 131 -18.83 15.28 14.03
C SER A 131 -19.52 15.40 12.67
N LEU A 132 -19.76 14.28 11.99
CA LEU A 132 -20.45 14.24 10.69
C LEU A 132 -21.98 14.09 10.84
N GLY A 133 -22.47 14.03 12.07
CA GLY A 133 -23.89 13.94 12.38
C GLY A 133 -24.39 12.51 12.60
N ARG A 134 -23.51 11.51 12.50
CA ARG A 134 -23.77 10.14 12.94
C ARG A 134 -22.78 9.78 14.06
N GLU A 135 -22.82 8.56 14.56
CA GLU A 135 -21.87 8.08 15.58
C GLU A 135 -20.61 7.50 14.89
N GLU A 136 -19.92 8.30 14.07
CA GLU A 136 -18.73 7.86 13.36
C GLU A 136 -17.48 7.85 14.26
N MET A 137 -16.74 6.74 14.21
CA MET A 137 -15.44 6.60 14.85
C MET A 137 -14.35 6.38 13.80
N VAL A 138 -13.32 7.23 13.82
CA VAL A 138 -12.09 7.02 13.07
C VAL A 138 -11.09 6.26 13.93
N PHE A 139 -10.50 5.23 13.34
CA PHE A 139 -9.49 4.41 13.96
C PHE A 139 -8.46 3.93 12.93
N THR A 140 -7.43 3.24 13.40
CA THR A 140 -6.44 2.62 12.52
C THR A 140 -6.71 1.14 12.41
N HIS A 141 -6.93 0.70 11.18
CA HIS A 141 -6.91 -0.71 10.82
C HIS A 141 -5.45 -1.12 10.57
N TRP A 142 -4.90 -1.96 11.46
CA TRP A 142 -3.50 -2.40 11.37
C TRP A 142 -3.35 -3.61 10.47
N GLU A 143 -2.37 -3.54 9.57
CA GLU A 143 -1.82 -4.72 8.92
C GLU A 143 -1.03 -5.59 9.90
N PRO A 144 -0.81 -6.87 9.55
CA PRO A 144 0.11 -7.72 10.28
C PRO A 144 1.50 -7.10 10.38
N TRP A 145 2.23 -7.48 11.44
CA TRP A 145 3.65 -7.18 11.50
C TRP A 145 4.40 -7.90 10.38
N GLN A 146 5.34 -7.19 9.77
CA GLN A 146 6.37 -7.81 8.96
C GLN A 146 7.19 -8.80 9.80
N ASP A 147 7.85 -9.71 9.09
CA ASP A 147 8.88 -10.55 9.68
C ASP A 147 10.05 -9.69 10.18
N CYS A 148 10.78 -10.19 11.18
CA CYS A 148 11.92 -9.46 11.72
C CYS A 148 13.00 -9.32 10.64
N ASN A 149 13.56 -8.13 10.46
CA ASN A 149 14.58 -7.91 9.43
C ASN A 149 15.91 -8.64 9.70
N ARG A 150 16.08 -9.20 10.90
CA ARG A 150 17.25 -9.96 11.35
C ARG A 150 16.82 -11.09 12.27
N CYS A 151 17.54 -12.20 12.22
CA CYS A 151 17.43 -13.30 13.17
C CYS A 151 18.73 -13.46 13.96
N GLY A 152 18.67 -14.12 15.13
CA GLY A 152 19.82 -14.39 16.01
C GLY A 152 20.41 -13.16 16.72
N VAL A 153 20.10 -11.96 16.24
CA VAL A 153 20.55 -10.67 16.78
C VAL A 153 19.37 -9.69 16.87
N PRO A 154 19.49 -8.60 17.65
CA PRO A 154 18.47 -7.56 17.66
C PRO A 154 18.20 -6.99 16.26
N GLY A 155 16.93 -7.04 15.87
CA GLY A 155 16.40 -6.53 14.62
C GLY A 155 15.23 -5.56 14.85
N GLU A 156 14.58 -5.19 13.75
CA GLU A 156 13.43 -4.30 13.71
C GLU A 156 12.35 -4.91 12.80
N ARG A 157 11.09 -4.71 13.15
CA ARG A 157 9.94 -5.00 12.29
C ARG A 157 8.97 -3.83 12.30
N LYS A 158 8.18 -3.73 11.23
CA LYS A 158 7.23 -2.64 11.03
C LYS A 158 5.85 -3.20 10.68
N ARG A 159 4.81 -2.38 10.86
CA ARG A 159 3.48 -2.61 10.32
C ARG A 159 2.86 -1.30 9.87
N LEU A 160 2.12 -1.36 8.76
CA LEU A 160 1.27 -0.24 8.34
C LEU A 160 -0.07 -0.31 9.04
N GLY A 161 -0.66 0.85 9.22
CA GLY A 161 -2.04 1.02 9.61
C GLY A 161 -2.71 2.04 8.73
N TYR A 162 -3.94 1.78 8.34
CA TYR A 162 -4.73 2.66 7.49
C TYR A 162 -5.86 3.30 8.27
N CYS A 163 -6.22 4.51 7.88
CA CYS A 163 -7.37 5.22 8.42
C CYS A 163 -8.66 4.53 7.97
N TYR A 164 -9.49 4.12 8.92
CA TYR A 164 -10.84 3.61 8.68
C TYR A 164 -11.86 4.40 9.51
N ILE A 165 -13.07 4.54 8.96
CA ILE A 165 -14.24 5.06 9.65
C ILE A 165 -15.21 3.90 9.84
N GLN A 166 -15.74 3.78 11.05
CA GLN A 166 -16.85 2.89 11.36
C GLN A 166 -18.02 3.73 11.83
N GLU A 167 -19.17 3.55 11.18
CA GLU A 167 -20.46 3.96 11.69
C GLU A 167 -21.12 2.74 12.37
N SER A 168 -21.47 2.88 13.65
CA SER A 168 -22.15 1.87 14.50
C SER A 168 -22.28 0.42 13.96
N LEU A 169 -23.31 0.15 13.13
CA LEU A 169 -23.71 -1.17 12.64
C LEU A 169 -23.16 -1.52 11.25
N GLU A 170 -22.45 -0.61 10.60
CA GLU A 170 -21.89 -0.81 9.28
C GLU A 170 -20.46 -1.38 9.34
N ASN A 171 -20.06 -2.01 8.25
CA ASN A 171 -18.69 -2.46 8.11
C ASN A 171 -17.76 -1.24 8.02
N PRO A 172 -16.59 -1.26 8.68
CA PRO A 172 -15.64 -0.18 8.55
C PRO A 172 -15.23 0.04 7.10
N MET A 173 -15.12 1.31 6.71
CA MET A 173 -14.69 1.72 5.38
C MET A 173 -13.41 2.55 5.46
N PRO A 174 -12.50 2.46 4.48
CA PRO A 174 -11.38 3.37 4.37
C PRO A 174 -11.83 4.84 4.38
N CYS A 175 -11.09 5.67 5.10
CA CYS A 175 -11.51 7.04 5.40
C CYS A 175 -11.90 7.86 4.17
N TRP A 176 -11.11 7.81 3.09
CA TRP A 176 -11.40 8.63 1.92
C TRP A 176 -12.46 8.03 0.99
N LEU A 177 -12.78 6.73 1.13
CA LEU A 177 -13.97 6.15 0.50
C LEU A 177 -15.24 6.53 1.26
N TYR A 178 -15.19 6.54 2.60
CA TYR A 178 -16.33 6.96 3.43
C TYR A 178 -16.66 8.45 3.25
N LEU A 179 -15.64 9.32 3.28
CA LEU A 179 -15.84 10.76 3.25
C LEU A 179 -16.24 11.28 1.87
N GLY A 180 -15.82 10.62 0.79
CA GLY A 180 -16.01 11.12 -0.58
C GLY A 180 -15.52 12.57 -0.71
N ASP A 181 -16.44 13.49 -0.97
CA ASP A 181 -16.15 14.92 -1.17
C ASP A 181 -16.23 15.76 0.11
N GLU A 182 -16.59 15.15 1.25
CA GLU A 182 -16.72 15.86 2.51
C GLU A 182 -15.37 16.40 3.00
N LYS A 183 -15.31 17.73 3.15
CA LYS A 183 -14.10 18.43 3.63
C LYS A 183 -14.04 18.40 5.16
N VAL A 184 -13.62 17.27 5.70
CA VAL A 184 -13.38 17.10 7.14
C VAL A 184 -11.90 17.33 7.45
N TRP A 185 -11.63 18.25 8.37
CA TRP A 185 -10.29 18.45 8.89
C TRP A 185 -10.15 17.70 10.22
N SER A 186 -9.44 16.59 10.19
CA SER A 186 -9.04 15.90 11.41
C SER A 186 -7.60 15.40 11.30
N SER A 187 -6.83 15.62 12.36
CA SER A 187 -5.48 15.10 12.51
C SER A 187 -5.45 13.57 12.55
N ARG A 188 -6.60 12.90 12.65
CA ARG A 188 -6.72 11.44 12.65
C ARG A 188 -6.83 10.82 11.25
N LEU A 189 -7.17 11.63 10.23
CA LEU A 189 -7.39 11.19 8.85
C LEU A 189 -6.07 10.96 8.09
N ARG A 190 -5.23 10.08 8.62
CA ARG A 190 -3.93 9.75 8.02
C ARG A 190 -3.51 8.31 8.34
N PRO A 191 -2.70 7.70 7.48
CA PRO A 191 -2.14 6.37 7.76
C PRO A 191 -1.09 6.44 8.87
N GLU A 192 -0.80 5.29 9.47
CA GLU A 192 0.21 5.12 10.50
C GLU A 192 1.23 4.04 10.14
N MET A 193 2.42 4.14 10.73
CA MET A 193 3.40 3.06 10.76
C MET A 193 3.86 2.86 12.20
N GLN A 194 3.89 1.61 12.66
CA GLN A 194 4.58 1.28 13.90
C GLN A 194 5.89 0.58 13.62
N VAL A 195 6.85 0.87 14.49
CA VAL A 195 8.18 0.27 14.48
C VAL A 195 8.46 -0.33 15.86
N GLU A 196 8.92 -1.57 15.89
CA GLU A 196 9.38 -2.19 17.13
C GLU A 196 10.64 -3.04 16.93
N ALA A 197 11.44 -3.12 17.99
CA ALA A 197 12.56 -4.04 18.05
C ALA A 197 12.05 -5.49 18.14
N CYS A 198 12.76 -6.41 17.49
CA CYS A 198 12.48 -7.84 17.54
C CYS A 198 13.77 -8.63 17.74
N LEU A 199 13.65 -9.82 18.34
CA LEU A 199 14.73 -10.80 18.46
C LEU A 199 14.11 -12.17 18.23
N VAL A 200 14.38 -12.74 17.06
CA VAL A 200 13.85 -14.04 16.63
C VAL A 200 15.01 -15.01 16.35
N PRO A 201 14.86 -16.33 16.61
CA PRO A 201 15.87 -17.31 16.22
C PRO A 201 15.99 -17.39 14.69
N CYS A 202 17.17 -17.77 14.18
CA CYS A 202 17.33 -18.07 12.75
C CYS A 202 16.74 -19.44 12.41
N ASN A 203 16.14 -19.54 11.24
CA ASN A 203 15.58 -20.78 10.72
C ASN A 203 16.25 -21.13 9.39
N GLU A 204 17.22 -22.04 9.43
CA GLU A 204 18.07 -22.41 8.28
C GLU A 204 17.26 -22.94 7.08
N SER A 205 16.02 -23.42 7.29
CA SER A 205 15.16 -23.91 6.19
C SER A 205 14.43 -22.81 5.42
N GLU A 206 14.22 -21.62 6.00
CA GLU A 206 13.53 -20.50 5.35
C GLU A 206 14.51 -19.56 4.62
N GLU A 207 15.79 -19.60 4.96
CA GLU A 207 16.83 -18.75 4.35
C GLU A 207 17.14 -19.11 2.88
N LEU A 208 16.80 -20.32 2.43
CA LEU A 208 17.01 -20.78 1.05
C LEU A 208 16.01 -20.18 0.04
N ILE A 209 14.93 -19.54 0.49
CA ILE A 209 13.84 -19.01 -0.37
C ILE A 209 13.63 -17.50 -0.17
N GLN A 210 14.61 -16.77 0.38
CA GLN A 210 14.48 -15.32 0.54
C GLN A 210 15.19 -14.56 -0.59
N PRO A 211 14.48 -13.68 -1.33
CA PRO A 211 15.14 -12.77 -2.26
C PRO A 211 15.99 -11.79 -1.46
N PHE A 212 17.29 -11.80 -1.72
CA PHE A 212 18.36 -10.91 -1.25
C PHE A 212 17.94 -9.77 -0.29
N PHE A 213 18.33 -9.89 0.98
CA PHE A 213 18.30 -8.76 1.93
C PHE A 213 19.30 -7.68 1.50
N THR A 214 18.82 -6.46 1.30
CA THR A 214 19.69 -5.28 1.30
C THR A 214 19.69 -4.65 2.69
N SER A 215 20.88 -4.56 3.28
CA SER A 215 21.11 -3.91 4.57
C SER A 215 20.79 -2.42 4.48
N ASP A 216 19.71 -1.99 5.11
CA ASP A 216 19.39 -0.57 5.26
C ASP A 216 20.28 0.01 6.38
N ILE A 217 21.40 0.65 6.03
CA ILE A 217 22.28 1.33 6.98
C ILE A 217 21.71 2.74 7.23
N SER A 218 20.53 2.82 7.83
CA SER A 218 20.09 4.07 8.44
C SER A 218 20.78 4.19 9.80
N LYS A 219 21.68 5.19 9.93
CA LYS A 219 22.30 5.51 11.21
C LYS A 219 21.21 5.92 12.19
N LEU A 220 21.14 5.21 13.32
CA LEU A 220 20.27 5.53 14.45
C LEU A 220 20.48 7.01 14.86
N GLY A 221 19.46 7.84 14.69
CA GLY A 221 19.43 9.21 15.25
C GLY A 221 19.44 10.41 14.28
N GLN A 222 19.31 10.24 12.95
CA GLN A 222 19.08 11.37 12.04
C GLN A 222 17.63 11.43 11.55
N SER A 223 16.92 12.49 11.94
CA SER A 223 15.61 12.86 11.39
C SER A 223 15.77 13.28 9.93
N THR A 224 15.48 12.37 9.00
CA THR A 224 15.32 12.73 7.59
C THR A 224 13.88 13.14 7.35
N ASN A 225 13.64 14.45 7.18
CA ASN A 225 12.30 15.03 7.01
C ASN A 225 11.57 14.62 5.71
N ASN A 226 12.22 13.86 4.82
CA ASN A 226 11.63 13.30 3.62
C ASN A 226 11.90 11.80 3.58
N VAL A 227 11.01 11.01 4.19
CA VAL A 227 11.08 9.54 4.09
C VAL A 227 10.46 9.13 2.76
N GLN A 228 11.30 8.90 1.76
CA GLN A 228 10.89 8.23 0.54
C GLN A 228 11.01 6.72 0.78
N LEU A 229 9.87 6.04 0.93
CA LEU A 229 9.82 4.59 1.05
C LEU A 229 10.09 3.95 -0.32
N THR A 230 11.31 4.08 -0.84
CA THR A 230 11.75 3.39 -2.06
C THR A 230 12.26 2.01 -1.72
N CYS A 231 11.31 1.08 -1.77
CA CYS A 231 11.40 -0.37 -1.81
C CYS A 231 12.78 -0.99 -2.15
N PRO A 232 13.35 -1.78 -1.23
CA PRO A 232 14.13 -2.95 -1.60
C PRO A 232 13.74 -4.14 -0.71
N LEU A 233 12.72 -4.91 -1.11
CA LEU A 233 12.29 -6.18 -0.47
C LEU A 233 11.92 -6.14 1.04
N ALA A 234 12.14 -5.01 1.72
CA ALA A 234 11.66 -4.62 3.05
C ALA A 234 10.35 -3.81 2.96
N SER A 235 9.58 -4.06 1.90
CA SER A 235 8.28 -3.47 1.64
C SER A 235 7.38 -3.68 2.84
N ILE A 236 6.74 -2.61 3.34
CA ILE A 236 5.77 -2.65 4.45
C ILE A 236 4.49 -3.44 4.08
N TYR A 237 4.45 -3.99 2.87
CA TYR A 237 3.48 -4.95 2.39
C TYR A 237 4.10 -6.34 2.35
N ARG A 238 3.38 -7.29 2.95
CA ARG A 238 3.68 -8.71 2.90
C ARG A 238 3.21 -9.33 1.59
#